data_AF-A0AAD9N639-F1
#
_entry.id   AF-A0AAD9N639-F1
#
_cell.length_a   1.000
_cell.length_b   1.000
_cell.length_c   1.000
_cell.angle_alpha   90.00
_cell.angle_beta   90.00
_cell.angle_gamma   90.00
#
_symmetry.space_group_name_H-M   'P 1'
#
loop_
_entity.id
_entity.type
_entity.pdbx_description
1 polymer ?
#
loop_
_entity_poly.entity_id
_entity_poly.type
_entity_poly.pdbx_seq_one_letter_code
_entity_poly.pdbx_strand_id
1 'polypeptide(L)'
;MRNGQVLVSTALLRNRRGDPPAMGRRRHIVSLQSKPHKLCSDRSKDIKTNLEKDNMVLQSRLYNVLPDGYGYVLLVGTGSVFVNTWMAINVGRARRKYGVEYPKMYSDDSNEFNCIQRAHQNTLENHPTFLFFLLTGGLQYPKCSAVAGLVYVLGRIVYAKGYYSGDPKNKRWGGFGHLGLLVLMGGTISFATYLLGLIGEPPDCGPRFIDN
;
A
#
# COMPACT_ATOMS: atom_id res chain seq x y z
N MET A 1 6.11 -62.79 -26.91
CA MET A 1 7.41 -63.22 -26.33
C MET A 1 7.46 -62.77 -24.87
N ARG A 2 8.02 -63.60 -23.97
CA ARG A 2 8.55 -63.31 -22.60
C ARG A 2 7.68 -62.43 -21.67
N ASN A 3 7.07 -62.98 -20.62
CA ASN A 3 7.64 -63.43 -19.32
C ASN A 3 7.86 -62.28 -18.30
N GLY A 4 7.35 -62.46 -17.07
CA GLY A 4 7.58 -61.55 -15.95
C GLY A 4 6.67 -61.80 -14.73
N GLN A 5 6.76 -62.97 -14.08
CA GLN A 5 6.07 -63.25 -12.81
C GLN A 5 6.87 -62.72 -11.60
N VAL A 6 6.17 -62.16 -10.58
CA VAL A 6 6.52 -62.05 -9.14
C VAL A 6 5.20 -61.82 -8.37
N LEU A 7 4.84 -62.45 -7.23
CA LEU A 7 5.17 -63.77 -6.67
C LEU A 7 4.00 -64.26 -5.78
N VAL A 8 3.92 -65.57 -5.53
CA VAL A 8 3.00 -66.34 -4.68
C VAL A 8 3.37 -66.28 -3.19
N SER A 9 2.41 -66.12 -2.27
CA SER A 9 2.37 -66.84 -0.96
C SER A 9 1.00 -66.69 -0.25
N THR A 10 0.16 -67.72 -0.11
CA THR A 10 0.13 -68.82 0.90
C THR A 10 -0.64 -68.50 2.19
N ALA A 11 -1.88 -69.00 2.29
CA ALA A 11 -2.56 -69.51 3.51
C ALA A 11 -4.01 -69.91 3.11
N LEU A 12 -4.40 -71.19 3.02
CA LEU A 12 -4.87 -72.02 4.14
C LEU A 12 -5.86 -71.25 5.05
N LEU A 13 -7.17 -71.54 5.10
CA LEU A 13 -7.74 -72.83 5.49
C LEU A 13 -9.22 -73.03 5.09
N ARG A 14 -9.50 -74.19 4.51
CA ARG A 14 -10.54 -75.17 4.91
C ARG A 14 -11.98 -74.69 5.23
N ASN A 15 -12.83 -74.83 4.21
CA ASN A 15 -14.28 -75.02 4.31
C ASN A 15 -14.70 -76.02 5.42
N ARG A 16 -15.68 -75.63 6.29
CA ARG A 16 -16.77 -76.53 6.72
C ARG A 16 -17.94 -75.82 7.41
N ARG A 17 -19.15 -76.21 6.98
CA ARG A 17 -20.46 -76.16 7.67
C ARG A 17 -21.21 -74.83 7.74
N GLY A 18 -22.27 -74.73 6.93
CA GLY A 18 -23.42 -73.87 7.18
C GLY A 18 -23.98 -73.21 5.92
N ASP A 19 -24.69 -73.97 5.08
CA ASP A 19 -25.54 -73.39 4.02
C ASP A 19 -26.94 -73.08 4.60
N PRO A 20 -27.33 -71.80 4.81
CA PRO A 20 -28.73 -71.42 4.93
C PRO A 20 -29.38 -71.30 3.53
N PRO A 21 -30.69 -71.57 3.41
CA PRO A 21 -31.34 -71.76 2.12
C PRO A 21 -31.48 -70.48 1.28
N ALA A 22 -31.55 -70.68 -0.04
CA ALA A 22 -31.66 -69.60 -1.02
C ALA A 22 -32.94 -68.76 -0.83
N MET A 23 -32.78 -67.50 -0.41
CA MET A 23 -33.87 -66.52 -0.37
C MET A 23 -33.75 -65.55 -1.54
N GLY A 24 -34.63 -65.71 -2.53
CA GLY A 24 -34.61 -64.93 -3.77
C GLY A 24 -34.81 -63.44 -3.54
N ARG A 25 -33.76 -62.64 -3.79
CA ARG A 25 -33.83 -61.17 -3.73
C ARG A 25 -33.97 -60.61 -5.14
N ARG A 26 -35.18 -60.13 -5.50
CA ARG A 26 -35.42 -59.37 -6.74
C ARG A 26 -34.41 -58.22 -6.82
N ARG A 27 -33.59 -58.19 -7.88
CA ARG A 27 -32.74 -57.04 -8.20
C ARG A 27 -33.62 -55.90 -8.73
N HIS A 28 -34.15 -55.08 -7.83
CA HIS A 28 -34.61 -53.75 -8.19
C HIS A 28 -33.38 -52.91 -8.55
N ILE A 29 -33.10 -52.79 -9.84
CA ILE A 29 -32.17 -51.80 -10.38
C ILE A 29 -32.84 -50.45 -10.19
N VAL A 30 -32.57 -49.81 -9.05
CA VAL A 30 -32.93 -48.40 -8.84
C VAL A 30 -32.02 -47.59 -9.77
N SER A 31 -32.61 -47.01 -10.82
CA SER A 31 -31.91 -46.07 -11.67
C SER A 31 -31.56 -44.83 -10.85
N LEU A 32 -30.33 -44.76 -10.35
CA LEU A 32 -29.78 -43.56 -9.76
C LEU A 32 -29.69 -42.49 -10.86
N GLN A 33 -30.73 -41.69 -11.01
CA GLN A 33 -30.67 -40.44 -11.74
C GLN A 33 -29.67 -39.54 -11.01
N SER A 34 -28.42 -39.57 -11.45
CA SER A 34 -27.45 -38.54 -11.15
C SER A 34 -27.99 -37.22 -11.69
N LYS A 35 -28.63 -36.42 -10.84
CA LYS A 35 -28.93 -35.00 -11.14
C LYS A 35 -27.59 -34.28 -11.23
N PRO A 36 -27.06 -33.97 -12.43
CA PRO A 36 -25.81 -33.25 -12.52
C PRO A 36 -26.08 -31.76 -12.24
N HIS A 37 -25.02 -31.02 -11.99
CA HIS A 37 -24.95 -29.57 -12.18
C HIS A 37 -25.65 -28.60 -11.21
N LYS A 38 -26.77 -28.91 -10.55
CA LYS A 38 -27.40 -27.93 -9.61
C LYS A 38 -26.58 -27.73 -8.33
N LEU A 39 -26.19 -28.81 -7.65
CA LEU A 39 -25.47 -28.75 -6.37
C LEU A 39 -24.10 -28.05 -6.45
N CYS A 40 -23.45 -28.08 -7.62
CA CYS A 40 -22.19 -27.36 -7.87
C CYS A 40 -22.45 -25.87 -8.17
N SER A 41 -23.51 -25.55 -8.93
CA SER A 41 -23.90 -24.17 -9.22
C SER A 41 -24.31 -23.42 -7.96
N ASP A 42 -25.12 -24.03 -7.09
CA ASP A 42 -25.59 -23.37 -5.86
C ASP A 42 -24.44 -23.16 -4.88
N ARG A 43 -23.59 -24.18 -4.63
CA ARG A 43 -22.36 -24.04 -3.84
C ARG A 43 -21.43 -22.94 -4.38
N SER A 44 -21.33 -22.79 -5.70
CA SER A 44 -20.53 -21.72 -6.32
C SER A 44 -21.13 -20.33 -6.09
N LYS A 45 -22.46 -20.18 -6.07
CA LYS A 45 -23.13 -18.91 -5.70
C LYS A 45 -22.92 -18.60 -4.23
N ASP A 46 -23.12 -19.57 -3.34
CA ASP A 46 -22.93 -19.40 -1.90
C ASP A 46 -21.51 -18.91 -1.59
N ILE A 47 -20.49 -19.56 -2.16
CA ILE A 47 -19.08 -19.15 -2.04
C ILE A 47 -18.87 -17.71 -2.53
N LYS A 48 -19.44 -17.32 -3.68
CA LYS A 48 -19.33 -15.93 -4.19
C LYS A 48 -19.98 -14.93 -3.24
N THR A 49 -21.20 -15.20 -2.77
CA THR A 49 -21.91 -14.29 -1.85
C THR A 49 -21.25 -14.17 -0.48
N ASN A 50 -20.59 -15.23 0.00
CA ASN A 50 -19.82 -15.17 1.24
C ASN A 50 -18.51 -14.39 1.02
N LEU A 51 -17.77 -14.63 -0.07
CA LEU A 51 -16.61 -13.80 -0.42
C LEU A 51 -16.96 -12.30 -0.54
N GLU A 52 -18.11 -11.98 -1.13
CA GLU A 52 -18.58 -10.59 -1.28
C GLU A 52 -18.91 -9.95 0.08
N LYS A 53 -19.59 -10.68 0.96
CA LYS A 53 -19.85 -10.25 2.35
C LYS A 53 -18.56 -10.10 3.16
N ASP A 54 -17.64 -11.05 3.05
CA ASP A 54 -16.36 -11.02 3.76
C ASP A 54 -15.53 -9.82 3.29
N ASN A 55 -15.47 -9.56 1.98
CA ASN A 55 -14.85 -8.35 1.42
C ASN A 55 -15.51 -7.06 1.94
N MET A 56 -16.84 -7.00 2.04
CA MET A 56 -17.57 -5.85 2.55
C MET A 56 -17.33 -5.63 4.06
N VAL A 57 -17.21 -6.69 4.85
CA VAL A 57 -16.86 -6.64 6.29
C VAL A 57 -15.39 -6.24 6.47
N LEU A 58 -14.48 -6.70 5.61
CA LEU A 58 -13.08 -6.30 5.64
C LEU A 58 -12.90 -4.83 5.22
N GLN A 59 -13.63 -4.36 4.21
CA GLN A 59 -13.63 -2.94 3.81
C GLN A 59 -14.17 -2.02 4.90
N SER A 60 -15.29 -2.37 5.54
CA SER A 60 -15.82 -1.57 6.66
C SER A 60 -14.90 -1.60 7.88
N ARG A 61 -14.27 -2.73 8.21
CA ARG A 61 -13.23 -2.79 9.26
C ARG A 61 -11.99 -1.95 8.93
N LEU A 62 -11.54 -1.94 7.68
CA LEU A 62 -10.43 -1.09 7.23
C LEU A 62 -10.75 0.40 7.35
N TYR A 63 -11.97 0.79 6.96
CA TYR A 63 -12.46 2.16 7.14
C TYR A 63 -12.50 2.56 8.63
N ASN A 64 -13.02 1.68 9.49
CA ASN A 64 -13.13 1.89 10.94
C ASN A 64 -11.78 1.86 11.70
N VAL A 65 -10.67 1.47 11.06
CA VAL A 65 -9.32 1.47 11.66
C VAL A 65 -8.56 2.76 11.34
N LEU A 66 -8.95 3.50 10.30
CA LEU A 66 -8.30 4.76 9.92
C LEU A 66 -8.96 5.96 10.63
N PRO A 67 -8.19 6.96 11.09
CA PRO A 67 -8.75 8.18 11.65
C PRO A 67 -9.60 8.96 10.64
N ASP A 68 -10.71 9.54 11.10
CA ASP A 68 -11.53 10.44 10.27
C ASP A 68 -10.71 11.59 9.71
N GLY A 69 -10.70 11.69 8.37
CA GLY A 69 -9.89 12.67 7.65
C GLY A 69 -8.47 12.23 7.29
N TYR A 70 -8.04 10.99 7.57
CA TYR A 70 -6.74 10.48 7.09
C TYR A 70 -6.61 10.53 5.55
N GLY A 71 -7.73 10.55 4.81
CA GLY A 71 -7.76 10.80 3.37
C GLY A 71 -7.07 12.11 2.95
N TYR A 72 -7.08 13.17 3.78
CA TYR A 72 -6.35 14.41 3.50
C TYR A 72 -4.83 14.20 3.53
N VAL A 73 -4.33 13.35 4.44
CA VAL A 73 -2.91 12.98 4.54
C VAL A 73 -2.47 12.24 3.28
N LEU A 74 -3.28 11.29 2.81
CA LEU A 74 -3.04 10.56 1.57
C LEU A 74 -3.04 11.48 0.34
N LEU A 75 -4.01 12.39 0.21
CA LEU A 75 -4.06 13.38 -0.88
C LEU A 75 -2.81 14.26 -0.93
N VAL A 76 -2.32 14.72 0.23
CA VAL A 76 -1.08 15.51 0.33
C VAL A 76 0.14 14.65 -0.02
N GLY A 77 0.18 13.39 0.42
CA GLY A 77 1.21 12.41 0.06
C GLY A 77 1.28 12.21 -1.46
N THR A 78 0.17 11.85 -2.10
CA THR A 78 0.09 11.69 -3.57
C THR A 78 0.41 12.99 -4.31
N GLY A 79 -0.09 14.13 -3.83
CA GLY A 79 0.22 15.46 -4.37
C GLY A 79 1.73 15.77 -4.36
N SER A 80 2.44 15.37 -3.30
CA SER A 80 3.90 15.53 -3.21
C SER A 80 4.67 14.70 -4.25
N VAL A 81 4.14 13.52 -4.63
CA VAL A 81 4.71 12.70 -5.71
C VAL A 81 4.55 13.41 -7.06
N PHE A 82 3.38 13.96 -7.36
CA PHE A 82 3.18 14.74 -8.59
C PHE A 82 4.12 15.94 -8.70
N VAL A 83 4.38 16.65 -7.58
CA VAL A 83 5.35 17.76 -7.53
C VAL A 83 6.77 17.26 -7.80
N ASN A 84 7.15 16.09 -7.27
CA ASN A 84 8.45 15.48 -7.53
C ASN A 84 8.60 15.06 -9.02
N THR A 85 7.55 14.48 -9.62
CA THR A 85 7.51 14.17 -11.06
C THR A 85 7.60 15.42 -11.93
N TRP A 86 6.95 16.52 -11.54
CA TRP A 86 7.08 17.82 -12.23
C TRP A 86 8.53 18.32 -12.23
N MET A 87 9.25 18.21 -11.10
CA MET A 87 10.68 18.55 -11.04
C MET A 87 11.53 17.64 -11.95
N ALA A 88 11.24 16.35 -12.01
CA ALA A 88 11.93 15.40 -12.89
C ALA A 88 11.72 15.74 -14.38
N ILE A 89 10.50 16.13 -14.77
CA ILE A 89 10.18 16.59 -16.13
C ILE A 89 10.94 17.88 -16.46
N ASN A 90 11.07 18.81 -15.52
CA ASN A 90 11.85 20.03 -15.71
C ASN A 90 13.35 19.75 -15.86
N VAL A 91 13.90 18.78 -15.11
CA VAL A 91 15.27 18.26 -15.32
C VAL A 91 15.43 17.70 -16.73
N GLY A 92 14.51 16.85 -17.21
CA GLY A 92 14.55 16.30 -18.57
C GLY A 92 14.45 17.37 -19.66
N ARG A 93 13.61 18.38 -19.45
CA ARG A 93 13.53 19.57 -20.34
C ARG A 93 14.83 20.37 -20.32
N ALA A 94 15.45 20.56 -19.16
CA ALA A 94 16.72 21.25 -19.03
C ALA A 94 17.85 20.48 -19.72
N ARG A 95 17.95 19.15 -19.55
CA ARG A 95 18.92 18.30 -20.28
C ARG A 95 18.87 18.54 -21.79
N ARG A 96 17.66 18.59 -22.35
CA ARG A 96 17.47 18.90 -23.79
C ARG A 96 17.79 20.36 -24.15
N LYS A 97 17.54 21.32 -23.25
CA LYS A 97 17.87 22.75 -23.47
C LYS A 97 19.38 23.01 -23.50
N TYR A 98 20.14 22.38 -22.60
CA TYR A 98 21.59 22.59 -22.45
C TYR A 98 22.44 21.48 -23.09
N GLY A 99 21.85 20.56 -23.85
CA GLY A 99 22.58 19.51 -24.58
C GLY A 99 23.29 18.47 -23.71
N VAL A 100 22.84 18.24 -22.46
CA VAL A 100 23.54 17.38 -21.50
C VAL A 100 23.16 15.91 -21.68
N GLU A 101 23.95 15.19 -22.47
CA GLU A 101 23.80 13.75 -22.70
C GLU A 101 24.02 12.91 -21.43
N TYR A 102 23.40 11.73 -21.41
CA TYR A 102 23.67 10.72 -20.39
C TYR A 102 25.06 10.08 -20.65
N PRO A 103 25.86 9.78 -19.62
CA PRO A 103 25.54 9.78 -18.19
C PRO A 103 25.90 11.10 -17.43
N LYS A 104 26.24 12.19 -18.13
CA LYS A 104 26.74 13.42 -17.49
C LYS A 104 25.68 14.01 -16.53
N MET A 105 26.02 14.10 -15.24
CA MET A 105 25.09 14.53 -14.18
C MET A 105 25.01 16.06 -14.05
N TYR A 106 26.15 16.74 -14.20
CA TYR A 106 26.32 18.19 -14.10
C TYR A 106 27.05 18.69 -15.34
N SER A 107 26.71 19.89 -15.83
CA SER A 107 27.42 20.57 -16.92
C SER A 107 28.37 21.62 -16.35
N ASP A 108 29.61 21.63 -16.82
CA ASP A 108 30.59 22.66 -16.46
C ASP A 108 30.20 24.02 -17.06
N ASP A 109 29.54 23.99 -18.22
CA ASP A 109 29.20 25.14 -19.05
C ASP A 109 27.93 25.89 -18.61
N SER A 110 27.07 25.27 -17.78
CA SER A 110 25.81 25.90 -17.35
C SER A 110 25.47 25.65 -15.87
N ASN A 111 25.53 26.73 -15.08
CA ASN A 111 25.15 26.70 -13.68
C ASN A 111 23.64 26.55 -13.48
N GLU A 112 22.83 27.06 -14.42
CA GLU A 112 21.36 26.93 -14.41
C GLU A 112 20.92 25.46 -14.42
N PHE A 113 21.53 24.62 -15.28
CA PHE A 113 21.25 23.19 -15.31
C PHE A 113 21.62 22.51 -13.98
N ASN A 114 22.80 22.82 -13.45
CA ASN A 114 23.29 22.27 -12.17
C ASN A 114 22.36 22.64 -11.01
N CYS A 115 21.84 23.87 -11.02
CA CYS A 115 20.85 24.35 -10.06
C CYS A 115 19.52 23.58 -10.17
N ILE A 116 18.98 23.39 -11.38
CA ILE A 116 17.76 22.61 -11.63
C ILE A 116 17.92 21.15 -11.16
N GLN A 117 19.04 20.50 -11.54
CA GLN A 117 19.40 19.14 -11.17
C GLN A 117 19.53 18.98 -9.64
N ARG A 118 20.27 19.88 -8.98
CA ARG A 118 20.48 19.84 -7.51
C ARG A 118 19.19 20.07 -6.74
N ALA A 119 18.28 20.93 -7.23
CA ALA A 119 17.00 21.19 -6.59
C ALA A 119 16.09 19.95 -6.56
N HIS A 120 16.05 19.19 -7.67
CA HIS A 120 15.33 17.92 -7.72
C HIS A 120 15.96 16.86 -6.81
N GLN A 121 17.29 16.69 -6.86
CA GLN A 121 18.02 15.76 -5.99
C GLN A 121 17.81 16.07 -4.49
N ASN A 122 17.87 17.34 -4.08
CA ASN A 122 17.63 17.69 -2.68
C ASN A 122 16.18 17.42 -2.25
N THR A 123 15.23 17.52 -3.18
CA THR A 123 13.84 17.14 -2.89
C THR A 123 13.74 15.62 -2.71
N LEU A 124 14.39 14.82 -3.57
CA LEU A 124 14.47 13.35 -3.44
C LEU A 124 15.15 12.91 -2.13
N GLU A 125 16.27 13.53 -1.74
CA GLU A 125 16.99 13.27 -0.48
C GLU A 125 16.08 13.39 0.75
N ASN A 126 15.14 14.35 0.75
CA ASN A 126 14.26 14.63 1.89
C ASN A 126 12.85 14.01 1.75
N HIS A 127 12.48 13.52 0.57
CA HIS A 127 11.16 12.96 0.29
C HIS A 127 10.80 11.74 1.17
N PRO A 128 11.67 10.73 1.39
CA PRO A 128 11.30 9.59 2.24
C PRO A 128 11.10 9.99 3.71
N THR A 129 11.94 10.88 4.24
CA THR A 129 11.80 11.43 5.61
C THR A 129 10.49 12.22 5.76
N PHE A 130 10.13 13.02 4.76
CA PHE A 130 8.85 13.72 4.72
C PHE A 130 7.66 12.75 4.72
N LEU A 131 7.66 11.74 3.84
CA LEU A 131 6.57 10.75 3.77
C LEU A 131 6.44 9.95 5.07
N PHE A 132 7.56 9.59 5.69
CA PHE A 132 7.56 8.90 6.98
C PHE A 132 6.83 9.72 8.06
N PHE A 133 7.22 10.98 8.28
CA PHE A 133 6.57 11.83 9.28
C PHE A 133 5.13 12.22 8.90
N LEU A 134 4.83 12.39 7.61
CA LEU A 134 3.46 12.67 7.13
C LEU A 134 2.51 11.51 7.44
N LEU A 135 2.91 10.28 7.12
CA LEU A 135 2.07 9.09 7.32
C LEU A 135 1.98 8.71 8.80
N THR A 136 3.08 8.72 9.55
CA THR A 136 3.09 8.34 10.97
C THR A 136 2.45 9.41 11.87
N GLY A 137 2.82 10.69 11.72
CA GLY A 137 2.15 11.78 12.43
C GLY A 137 0.68 11.94 12.05
N GLY A 138 0.32 11.59 10.81
CA GLY A 138 -1.06 11.59 10.32
C GLY A 138 -1.99 10.58 11.01
N LEU A 139 -1.46 9.52 11.63
CA LEU A 139 -2.26 8.54 12.38
C LEU A 139 -2.86 9.13 13.66
N GLN A 140 -2.12 10.02 14.34
CA GLN A 140 -2.62 10.73 15.52
C GLN A 140 -3.31 12.05 15.13
N TYR A 141 -2.76 12.75 14.14
CA TYR A 141 -3.15 14.12 13.79
C TYR A 141 -3.40 14.30 12.29
N PRO A 142 -4.47 13.72 11.72
CA PRO A 142 -4.70 13.72 10.27
C PRO A 142 -4.83 15.14 9.69
N LYS A 143 -5.62 16.01 10.35
CA LYS A 143 -5.87 17.39 9.89
C LYS A 143 -4.59 18.25 9.91
N CYS A 144 -3.87 18.28 11.02
CA CYS A 144 -2.65 19.09 11.14
C CYS A 144 -1.48 18.53 10.33
N SER A 145 -1.36 17.21 10.18
CA SER A 145 -0.35 16.61 9.31
C SER A 145 -0.63 16.93 7.84
N ALA A 146 -1.89 16.96 7.40
CA ALA A 146 -2.25 17.40 6.06
C ALA A 146 -1.89 18.88 5.83
N VAL A 147 -2.20 19.78 6.77
CA VAL A 147 -1.87 21.22 6.66
C VAL A 147 -0.34 21.43 6.66
N ALA A 148 0.39 20.83 7.60
CA ALA A 148 1.84 20.92 7.67
C ALA A 148 2.53 20.31 6.43
N GLY A 149 1.97 19.22 5.91
CA GLY A 149 2.42 18.60 4.66
C GLY A 149 2.17 19.48 3.44
N LEU A 150 1.02 20.16 3.36
CA LEU A 150 0.74 21.13 2.30
C LEU A 150 1.74 22.30 2.34
N VAL A 151 2.04 22.84 3.52
CA VAL A 151 3.06 23.89 3.71
C VAL A 151 4.44 23.41 3.24
N TYR A 152 4.83 22.17 3.55
CA TYR A 152 6.08 21.59 3.05
C TYR A 152 6.11 21.48 1.52
N VAL A 153 5.03 20.96 0.90
CA VAL A 153 4.92 20.81 -0.56
C VAL A 153 4.96 22.17 -1.27
N LEU A 154 4.23 23.17 -0.78
CA LEU A 154 4.28 24.54 -1.30
C LEU A 154 5.69 25.15 -1.16
N GLY A 155 6.34 24.93 -0.01
CA GLY A 155 7.74 25.32 0.22
C GLY A 155 8.70 24.71 -0.80
N ARG A 156 8.49 23.44 -1.18
CA ARG A 156 9.29 22.77 -2.22
C ARG A 156 9.03 23.31 -3.63
N ILE A 157 7.81 23.73 -3.96
CA ILE A 157 7.51 24.41 -5.24
C ILE A 157 8.22 25.77 -5.30
N VAL A 158 8.16 26.57 -4.23
CA VAL A 158 8.86 27.87 -4.16
C VAL A 158 10.38 27.69 -4.18
N TYR A 159 10.91 26.72 -3.44
CA TYR A 159 12.33 26.34 -3.44
C TYR A 159 12.83 26.01 -4.85
N ALA A 160 12.10 25.18 -5.60
CA ALA A 160 12.46 24.83 -6.96
C ALA A 160 12.42 26.04 -7.91
N LYS A 161 11.35 26.85 -7.87
CA LYS A 161 11.26 28.09 -8.66
C LYS A 161 12.40 29.08 -8.35
N GLY A 162 12.77 29.22 -7.07
CA GLY A 162 13.93 30.02 -6.67
C GLY A 162 15.24 29.50 -7.26
N TYR A 163 15.47 28.18 -7.17
CA TYR A 163 16.63 27.51 -7.78
C TYR A 163 16.69 27.63 -9.31
N TYR A 164 15.54 27.66 -10.00
CA TYR A 164 15.47 27.81 -11.45
C TYR A 164 15.89 29.20 -11.95
N SER A 165 16.11 30.16 -11.04
CA SER A 165 16.60 31.52 -11.36
C SER A 165 18.12 31.60 -11.53
N GLY A 166 18.86 30.49 -11.44
CA GLY A 166 20.31 30.43 -11.65
C GLY A 166 21.18 30.89 -10.47
N ASP A 167 20.65 31.66 -9.51
CA ASP A 167 21.34 32.01 -8.24
C ASP A 167 21.00 31.02 -7.10
N PRO A 168 21.99 30.27 -6.57
CA PRO A 168 21.81 29.40 -5.41
C PRO A 168 21.32 30.09 -4.12
N LYS A 169 21.39 31.43 -4.01
CA LYS A 169 20.89 32.20 -2.86
C LYS A 169 19.36 32.27 -2.82
N ASN A 170 18.70 32.26 -3.99
CA ASN A 170 17.23 32.38 -4.10
C ASN A 170 16.47 31.18 -3.51
N LYS A 171 17.17 30.08 -3.21
CA LYS A 171 16.62 28.95 -2.44
C LYS A 171 16.02 29.34 -1.08
N ARG A 172 16.49 30.44 -0.49
CA ARG A 172 16.02 30.94 0.82
C ARG A 172 14.51 31.20 0.84
N TRP A 173 13.91 31.55 -0.30
CA TRP A 173 12.46 31.80 -0.40
C TRP A 173 11.61 30.56 -0.12
N GLY A 174 12.13 29.34 -0.35
CA GLY A 174 11.44 28.09 0.00
C GLY A 174 11.69 27.61 1.44
N GLY A 175 12.47 28.33 2.24
CA GLY A 175 12.92 27.90 3.56
C GLY A 175 11.78 27.65 4.56
N PHE A 176 10.64 28.34 4.40
CA PHE A 176 9.44 28.15 5.22
C PHE A 176 8.88 26.71 5.15
N GLY A 177 9.15 25.96 4.08
CA GLY A 177 8.73 24.56 3.97
C GLY A 177 9.29 23.68 5.08
N HIS A 178 10.48 24.02 5.63
CA HIS A 178 11.07 23.28 6.75
C HIS A 178 10.26 23.44 8.05
N LEU A 179 9.47 24.50 8.22
CA LEU A 179 8.57 24.65 9.37
C LEU A 179 7.48 23.56 9.36
N GLY A 180 6.94 23.23 8.19
CA GLY A 180 6.00 22.13 8.02
C GLY A 180 6.62 20.77 8.38
N LEU A 181 7.89 20.55 8.01
CA LEU A 181 8.63 19.33 8.38
C LEU A 181 8.87 19.24 9.90
N LEU A 182 9.20 20.35 10.57
CA LEU A 182 9.37 20.39 12.03
C LEU A 182 8.06 20.08 12.78
N VAL A 183 6.93 20.60 12.29
CA VAL A 183 5.60 20.28 12.84
C VAL A 183 5.27 18.80 12.67
N LEU A 184 5.52 18.21 11.50
CA LEU A 184 5.32 16.77 11.25
C LEU A 184 6.22 15.90 12.14
N MET A 185 7.47 16.31 12.33
CA MET A 185 8.41 15.63 13.24
C MET A 185 7.91 15.71 14.69
N GLY A 186 7.44 16.87 15.15
CA GLY A 186 6.85 17.04 16.48
C GLY A 186 5.60 16.20 16.69
N GLY A 187 4.70 16.14 15.71
CA GLY A 187 3.52 15.26 15.74
C GLY A 187 3.88 13.78 15.83
N THR A 188 4.91 13.35 15.10
CA THR A 188 5.41 11.96 15.14
C THR A 188 6.05 11.62 16.49
N ILE A 189 6.84 12.54 17.07
CA ILE A 189 7.44 12.36 18.40
C ILE A 189 6.35 12.28 19.48
N SER A 190 5.34 13.15 19.41
CA SER A 190 4.18 13.13 20.31
C SER A 190 3.39 11.82 20.22
N PHE A 191 3.19 11.27 19.02
CA PHE A 191 2.57 9.96 18.85
C PHE A 191 3.42 8.83 19.44
N ALA A 192 4.74 8.85 19.20
CA ALA A 192 5.66 7.85 19.74
C ALA A 192 5.73 7.88 21.29
N THR A 193 5.74 9.06 21.92
CA THR A 193 5.77 9.18 23.38
C THR A 193 4.43 8.82 24.05
N TYR A 194 3.31 9.05 23.37
CA TYR A 194 1.98 8.54 23.77
C TYR A 194 1.93 7.01 23.75
N LEU A 195 2.42 6.37 22.67
CA LEU A 195 2.50 4.91 22.57
C LEU A 195 3.42 4.28 23.64
N LEU A 196 4.42 5.02 24.13
CA LEU A 196 5.30 4.60 25.22
C LEU A 196 4.71 4.90 26.62
N GLY A 197 3.53 5.52 26.72
CA GLY A 197 2.89 5.89 27.99
C GLY A 197 3.63 6.97 28.80
N LEU A 198 4.54 7.72 28.17
CA LEU A 198 5.38 8.73 28.84
C LEU A 198 4.68 10.07 29.05
N ILE A 199 3.56 10.30 28.34
CA ILE A 199 2.77 11.54 28.36
C ILE A 199 1.29 11.15 28.31
N GLY A 200 0.41 11.93 28.96
CA GLY A 200 -1.04 11.80 28.82
C GLY A 200 -1.54 12.14 27.41
N GLU A 201 -2.87 12.10 27.21
CA GLU A 201 -3.53 12.53 25.96
C GLU A 201 -2.96 13.87 25.48
N PRO A 202 -2.34 13.92 24.29
CA PRO A 202 -1.74 15.15 23.80
C PRO A 202 -2.81 16.14 23.32
N PRO A 203 -2.52 17.44 23.24
CA PRO A 203 -3.52 18.46 22.94
C PRO A 203 -4.16 18.26 21.56
N ASP A 204 -5.49 18.18 21.55
CA ASP A 204 -6.29 18.09 20.32
C ASP A 204 -6.03 19.30 19.42
N CYS A 205 -5.51 19.04 18.23
CA CYS A 205 -5.22 20.07 17.23
C CYS A 205 -6.42 20.34 16.29
N GLY A 206 -7.63 20.14 16.81
CA GLY A 206 -8.92 20.39 16.16
C GLY A 206 -10.01 19.52 16.77
N PRO A 207 -11.31 19.81 16.54
CA PRO A 207 -12.38 18.97 17.06
C PRO A 207 -12.30 17.55 16.49
N ARG A 208 -12.30 16.55 17.38
CA ARG A 208 -12.63 15.16 17.03
C ARG A 208 -14.11 15.15 16.62
N PHE A 209 -14.44 14.54 15.48
CA PHE A 209 -15.85 14.29 15.09
C PHE A 209 -16.36 12.95 15.62
N ILE A 210 -15.69 12.40 16.64
CA ILE A 210 -16.05 11.15 17.30
C ILE A 210 -17.00 11.48 18.46
N ASP A 211 -18.17 11.97 18.08
CA ASP A 211 -19.39 12.05 18.90
C ASP A 211 -20.55 11.53 18.00
N ASN A 212 -20.66 10.20 17.88
CA ASN A 212 -21.78 9.46 17.29
C ASN A 212 -21.88 8.08 17.97
#